data_AF-A0A964U7E1-F1
#
_entry.id   AF-A0A964U7E1-F1
#
_cell.length_a   1.000
_cell.length_b   1.000
_cell.length_c   1.000
_cell.angle_alpha   90.00
_cell.angle_beta   90.00
_cell.angle_gamma   90.00
#
_symmetry.space_group_name_H-M   'P 1'
#
loop_
_entity.id
_entity.type
_entity.pdbx_description
1 polymer ?
#
loop_
_entity_poly.entity_id
_entity_poly.type
_entity_poly.pdbx_seq_one_letter_code
_entity_poly.pdbx_strand_id
1 'polypeptide(L)'
;MKLRFLFGSVLVALLGWIAFKDSLWTAWVTRGPTAGAPAPDPGTAEGWLMSPRAKPAAVWDSRWAVDIFMLPARPGLASAEGPVAAGDADMRRHLAERTQTLAAPLANIGPVYVPWLRLPGAASRDPDWSAARSDLVAALAAYLETDNRGRAILFAAPPGSEPLLSGLAEGLEAGSDRLSDRLGGIVHFSAGAPLDPPPGLCGPAIGENCVVTIPVSARRGALSFLSPQLPRAMPGFEIDAPASAGSALTVRRETILAWLERNAARPAEPLGGLEPIEVAPIRRPGSQPTPEMRGRGG
;
A
#
# COMPACT_ATOMS: atom_id res chain seq x y z
N MET A 1 30.20 -9.54 -52.23
CA MET A 1 31.14 -9.52 -51.09
C MET A 1 30.70 -8.57 -49.97
N LYS A 2 30.26 -7.33 -50.24
CA LYS A 2 29.78 -6.36 -49.23
C LYS A 2 28.61 -6.84 -48.35
N LEU A 3 27.67 -7.63 -48.89
CA LEU A 3 26.48 -8.11 -48.15
C LEU A 3 26.82 -9.14 -47.06
N ARG A 4 27.84 -9.98 -47.28
CA ARG A 4 28.30 -10.98 -46.29
C ARG A 4 29.02 -10.35 -45.10
N PHE A 5 29.79 -9.28 -45.35
CA PHE A 5 30.40 -8.49 -44.28
C PHE A 5 29.35 -7.77 -43.44
N LEU A 6 28.32 -7.18 -44.06
CA LEU A 6 27.24 -6.51 -43.34
C LEU A 6 26.47 -7.48 -42.41
N PHE A 7 26.18 -8.69 -42.89
CA PHE A 7 25.51 -9.71 -42.09
C PHE A 7 26.37 -10.19 -40.90
N GLY A 8 27.67 -10.36 -41.11
CA GLY A 8 28.61 -10.72 -40.05
C GLY A 8 28.70 -9.64 -38.97
N SER A 9 28.78 -8.37 -39.35
CA SER A 9 28.83 -7.24 -38.41
C SER A 9 27.55 -7.12 -37.59
N VAL A 10 26.38 -7.27 -38.22
CA VAL A 10 25.08 -7.20 -37.54
C VAL A 10 24.92 -8.37 -36.57
N LEU A 11 25.35 -9.58 -36.95
CA LEU A 11 25.28 -10.76 -36.07
C LEU A 11 26.20 -10.59 -34.85
N VAL A 12 27.43 -10.12 -35.04
CA VAL A 12 28.37 -9.86 -33.93
C VAL A 12 27.84 -8.78 -33.00
N ALA A 13 27.26 -7.70 -33.54
CA ALA A 13 26.64 -6.65 -32.74
C ALA A 13 25.43 -7.16 -31.94
N LEU A 14 24.58 -8.02 -32.54
CA LEU A 14 23.46 -8.67 -31.85
C LEU A 14 23.93 -9.60 -30.73
N LEU A 15 24.94 -10.45 -30.99
CA LEU A 15 25.51 -11.34 -29.98
C LEU A 15 26.18 -10.55 -28.85
N GLY A 16 26.91 -9.49 -29.18
CA GLY A 16 27.50 -8.58 -28.20
C GLY A 16 26.43 -7.87 -27.36
N TRP A 17 25.35 -7.38 -27.98
CA TRP A 17 24.22 -6.80 -27.26
C TRP A 17 23.58 -7.83 -26.31
N ILE A 18 23.26 -9.03 -26.77
CA ILE A 18 22.65 -10.08 -25.93
C ILE A 18 23.55 -10.45 -24.75
N ALA A 19 24.87 -10.55 -24.96
CA ALA A 19 25.82 -10.94 -23.93
C ALA A 19 26.12 -9.84 -22.89
N PHE A 20 26.15 -8.56 -23.31
CA PHE A 20 26.63 -7.48 -22.45
C PHE A 20 25.55 -6.46 -22.03
N LYS A 21 24.36 -6.47 -22.64
CA LYS A 21 23.29 -5.48 -22.37
C LYS A 21 22.98 -5.35 -20.88
N ASP A 22 22.88 -6.46 -20.15
CA ASP A 22 22.45 -6.43 -18.75
C ASP A 22 23.55 -5.86 -17.83
N SER A 23 24.82 -6.18 -18.11
CA SER A 23 25.97 -5.64 -17.36
C SER A 23 26.18 -4.15 -17.63
N LEU A 24 26.14 -3.73 -18.91
CA LEU A 24 26.28 -2.34 -19.33
C LEU A 24 25.14 -1.48 -18.75
N TRP A 25 23.91 -2.01 -18.79
CA TRP A 25 22.74 -1.32 -18.25
C TRP A 25 22.80 -1.20 -16.73
N THR A 26 23.16 -2.27 -16.01
CA THR A 26 23.31 -2.21 -14.55
C THR A 26 24.38 -1.19 -14.15
N ALA A 27 25.53 -1.20 -14.81
CA ALA A 27 26.62 -0.25 -14.54
C ALA A 27 26.26 1.21 -14.87
N TRP A 28 25.27 1.44 -15.73
CA TRP A 28 24.76 2.78 -16.04
C TRP A 28 23.73 3.24 -14.99
N VAL A 29 22.81 2.37 -14.60
CA VAL A 29 21.72 2.65 -13.64
C VAL A 29 22.24 2.83 -12.21
N THR A 30 23.29 2.10 -11.81
CA THR A 30 23.87 2.21 -10.46
C THR A 30 24.70 3.48 -10.23
N ARG A 31 24.93 4.31 -11.24
CA ARG A 31 25.61 5.62 -11.10
C ARG A 31 24.69 6.74 -10.60
N GLY A 32 23.41 6.47 -10.41
CA GLY A 32 22.47 7.45 -9.85
C GLY A 32 22.78 7.78 -8.38
N PRO A 33 22.44 8.99 -7.91
CA PRO A 33 22.66 9.37 -6.52
C PRO A 33 21.87 8.45 -5.57
N THR A 34 22.60 7.76 -4.68
CA THR A 34 22.09 6.95 -3.56
C THR A 34 21.60 7.82 -2.38
N ALA A 35 21.21 9.07 -2.65
CA ALA A 35 20.76 9.98 -1.61
C ALA A 35 19.48 9.44 -0.96
N GLY A 36 19.47 9.37 0.38
CA GLY A 36 18.34 8.84 1.13
C GLY A 36 17.04 9.54 0.74
N ALA A 37 16.11 8.78 0.17
CA ALA A 37 14.79 9.26 -0.17
C ALA A 37 14.09 9.82 1.09
N PRO A 38 13.47 11.02 1.02
CA PRO A 38 12.67 11.53 2.14
C PRO A 38 11.49 10.59 2.41
N ALA A 39 11.13 10.46 3.68
CA ALA A 39 9.97 9.67 4.08
C ALA A 39 8.68 10.29 3.49
N PRO A 40 7.75 9.49 2.97
CA PRO A 40 6.46 9.98 2.50
C PRO A 40 5.62 10.47 3.68
N ASP A 41 4.90 11.59 3.51
CA ASP A 41 3.97 12.10 4.52
C ASP A 41 2.57 11.49 4.29
N PRO A 42 2.08 10.59 5.16
CA PRO A 42 0.80 9.93 4.97
C PRO A 42 -0.41 10.87 5.15
N GLY A 43 -0.22 12.07 5.73
CA GLY A 43 -1.27 13.09 5.84
C GLY A 43 -1.54 13.84 4.53
N THR A 44 -0.70 13.64 3.50
CA THR A 44 -0.79 14.35 2.21
C THR A 44 -1.18 13.41 1.07
N ALA A 45 -1.73 13.93 -0.02
CA ALA A 45 -2.07 13.11 -1.19
C ALA A 45 -0.81 12.47 -1.82
N GLU A 46 0.33 13.14 -1.71
CA GLU A 46 1.64 12.71 -2.18
C GLU A 46 2.18 11.50 -1.39
N GLY A 47 1.70 11.29 -0.16
CA GLY A 47 1.96 10.08 0.66
C GLY A 47 1.33 8.80 0.11
N TRP A 48 0.47 8.89 -0.90
CA TRP A 48 -0.29 7.76 -1.43
C TRP A 48 -0.13 7.58 -2.95
N LEU A 49 -0.06 6.33 -3.39
CA LEU A 49 -0.27 5.98 -4.81
C LEU A 49 -1.76 5.98 -5.14
N MET A 50 -2.57 5.44 -4.23
CA MET A 50 -4.02 5.47 -4.29
C MET A 50 -4.54 5.93 -2.93
N SER A 51 -4.97 7.19 -2.87
CA SER A 51 -5.34 7.89 -1.63
C SER A 51 -6.80 7.64 -1.22
N PRO A 52 -7.10 7.64 0.09
CA PRO A 52 -8.44 7.85 0.62
C PRO A 52 -8.94 9.27 0.33
N ARG A 53 -9.33 9.55 -0.93
CA ARG A 53 -9.81 10.88 -1.35
C ARG A 53 -11.17 11.26 -0.74
N ALA A 54 -11.96 10.26 -0.34
CA ALA A 54 -13.23 10.46 0.34
C ALA A 54 -13.27 9.56 1.57
N LYS A 55 -13.67 10.14 2.71
CA LYS A 55 -13.82 9.38 3.95
C LYS A 55 -14.89 8.29 3.72
N PRO A 56 -14.58 7.01 4.01
CA PRO A 56 -15.56 5.96 3.86
C PRO A 56 -16.71 6.15 4.87
N ALA A 57 -17.85 5.51 4.61
CA ALA A 57 -18.95 5.49 5.58
C ALA A 57 -18.49 4.80 6.87
N ALA A 58 -18.77 5.40 8.02
CA ALA A 58 -18.47 4.81 9.31
C ALA A 58 -19.29 3.55 9.57
N VAL A 59 -18.73 2.65 10.39
CA VAL A 59 -19.45 1.47 10.87
C VAL A 59 -20.59 1.84 11.83
N TRP A 60 -20.47 2.94 12.59
CA TRP A 60 -21.56 3.41 13.46
C TRP A 60 -22.73 4.03 12.69
N ASP A 61 -22.47 4.62 11.52
CA ASP A 61 -23.52 5.20 10.65
C ASP A 61 -24.16 4.16 9.71
N SER A 62 -23.46 3.05 9.45
CA SER A 62 -23.83 2.08 8.40
C SER A 62 -23.63 0.64 8.86
N ARG A 63 -23.47 -0.31 7.92
CA ARG A 63 -23.13 -1.70 8.25
C ARG A 63 -21.61 -1.85 8.26
N TRP A 64 -21.12 -2.95 8.84
CA TRP A 64 -19.73 -3.33 8.66
C TRP A 64 -19.35 -3.33 7.18
N ALA A 65 -18.13 -2.90 6.91
CA ALA A 65 -17.57 -2.84 5.58
C ALA A 65 -16.06 -3.04 5.67
N VAL A 66 -15.45 -3.34 4.52
CA VAL A 66 -14.03 -3.69 4.42
C VAL A 66 -13.32 -2.64 3.58
N ASP A 67 -12.12 -2.29 4.02
CA ASP A 67 -11.16 -1.48 3.29
C ASP A 67 -9.94 -2.33 2.94
N ILE A 68 -9.31 -2.03 1.82
CA ILE A 68 -8.24 -2.86 1.27
C ILE A 68 -6.96 -2.05 1.26
N PHE A 69 -5.98 -2.51 2.02
CA PHE A 69 -4.65 -1.93 2.06
C PHE A 69 -3.73 -2.75 1.15
N MET A 70 -3.50 -2.25 -0.05
CA MET A 70 -2.70 -2.92 -1.05
C MET A 70 -1.25 -2.47 -0.95
N LEU A 71 -0.35 -3.43 -0.81
CA LEU A 71 1.08 -3.21 -0.70
C LEU A 71 1.66 -2.90 -2.08
N PRO A 72 2.51 -1.87 -2.22
CA PRO A 72 3.14 -1.61 -3.49
C PRO A 72 4.23 -2.67 -3.77
N ALA A 73 4.24 -3.18 -5.00
CA ALA A 73 5.31 -4.06 -5.46
C ALA A 73 6.61 -3.28 -5.68
N ARG A 74 7.75 -3.97 -5.61
CA ARG A 74 9.04 -3.38 -6.00
C ARG A 74 8.96 -2.79 -7.42
N PRO A 75 9.54 -1.60 -7.65
CA PRO A 75 9.59 -1.02 -8.98
C PRO A 75 10.26 -1.95 -9.97
N GLY A 76 9.62 -2.14 -11.13
CA GLY A 76 10.16 -2.90 -12.26
C GLY A 76 11.05 -2.06 -13.19
N LEU A 77 11.04 -0.74 -13.01
CA LEU A 77 11.88 0.19 -13.77
C LEU A 77 13.32 0.20 -13.25
N ALA A 78 14.24 0.43 -14.19
CA ALA A 78 15.64 0.71 -13.92
C ALA A 78 15.76 1.82 -12.87
N SER A 79 16.16 1.46 -11.66
CA SER A 79 16.41 2.38 -10.55
C SER A 79 17.71 2.00 -9.88
N ALA A 80 18.43 3.01 -9.39
CA ALA A 80 19.70 2.85 -8.70
C ALA A 80 19.56 1.98 -7.44
N GLU A 81 20.68 1.61 -6.82
CA GLU A 81 20.66 0.96 -5.51
C GLU A 81 20.09 1.92 -4.44
N GLY A 82 19.48 1.35 -3.41
CA GLY A 82 18.89 2.12 -2.31
C GLY A 82 17.40 2.47 -2.50
N PRO A 83 16.83 3.23 -1.56
CA PRO A 83 15.40 3.55 -1.56
C PRO A 83 15.05 4.53 -2.69
N VAL A 84 13.95 4.27 -3.40
CA VAL A 84 13.47 5.15 -4.47
C VAL A 84 12.76 6.36 -3.89
N ALA A 85 13.11 7.54 -4.40
CA ALA A 85 12.60 8.82 -3.93
C ALA A 85 11.11 9.02 -4.23
N ALA A 86 10.39 9.57 -3.25
CA ALA A 86 8.96 9.84 -3.38
C ALA A 86 8.58 10.90 -4.41
N GLY A 87 9.53 11.72 -4.85
CA GLY A 87 9.33 12.73 -5.87
C GLY A 87 9.52 12.25 -7.31
N ASP A 88 9.90 10.99 -7.54
CA ASP A 88 10.07 10.46 -8.91
C ASP A 88 8.70 10.23 -9.58
N ALA A 89 8.24 11.22 -10.34
CA ALA A 89 6.93 11.21 -10.98
C ALA A 89 6.76 10.08 -12.00
N ASP A 90 7.82 9.69 -12.69
CA ASP A 90 7.77 8.61 -13.69
C ASP A 90 7.67 7.25 -13.01
N MET A 91 8.44 7.04 -11.94
CA MET A 91 8.33 5.85 -11.12
C MET A 91 6.95 5.72 -10.48
N ARG A 92 6.42 6.80 -9.91
CA ARG A 92 5.08 6.83 -9.32
C ARG A 92 4.01 6.47 -10.33
N ARG A 93 4.07 7.06 -11.54
CA ARG A 93 3.12 6.76 -12.62
C ARG A 93 3.16 5.29 -12.99
N HIS A 94 4.36 4.74 -13.19
CA HIS A 94 4.54 3.34 -13.54
C HIS A 94 4.04 2.38 -12.46
N LEU A 95 4.33 2.67 -11.19
CA LEU A 95 3.82 1.88 -10.06
C LEU A 95 2.30 1.98 -9.93
N ALA A 96 1.71 3.16 -10.15
CA ALA A 96 0.26 3.35 -10.13
C ALA A 96 -0.42 2.52 -11.23
N GLU A 97 0.07 2.56 -12.47
CA GLU A 97 -0.46 1.78 -13.60
C GLU A 97 -0.44 0.27 -13.32
N ARG A 98 0.66 -0.25 -12.77
CA ARG A 98 0.79 -1.68 -12.43
C ARG A 98 -0.13 -2.07 -11.29
N THR A 99 -0.20 -1.23 -10.26
CA THR A 99 -1.10 -1.42 -9.12
C THR A 99 -2.56 -1.44 -9.54
N GLN A 100 -2.97 -0.56 -10.46
CA GLN A 100 -4.36 -0.45 -10.91
C GLN A 100 -4.91 -1.74 -11.52
N THR A 101 -4.07 -2.51 -12.21
CA THR A 101 -4.47 -3.80 -12.80
C THR A 101 -4.89 -4.82 -11.73
N LEU A 102 -4.15 -4.89 -10.63
CA LEU A 102 -4.44 -5.80 -9.52
C LEU A 102 -5.48 -5.24 -8.55
N ALA A 103 -5.62 -3.92 -8.48
CA ALA A 103 -6.62 -3.23 -7.66
C ALA A 103 -8.04 -3.37 -8.23
N ALA A 104 -8.20 -3.51 -9.55
CA ALA A 104 -9.50 -3.60 -10.20
C ALA A 104 -10.46 -4.66 -9.60
N PRO A 105 -10.08 -5.94 -9.43
CA PRO A 105 -10.96 -6.93 -8.79
C PRO A 105 -11.24 -6.63 -7.31
N LEU A 106 -10.30 -5.98 -6.61
CA LEU A 106 -10.42 -5.62 -5.20
C LEU A 106 -11.45 -4.49 -4.99
N ALA A 107 -11.59 -3.58 -5.95
CA ALA A 107 -12.56 -2.48 -5.89
C ALA A 107 -14.02 -2.92 -5.74
N ASN A 108 -14.35 -4.16 -6.16
CA ASN A 108 -15.68 -4.74 -5.95
C ASN A 108 -15.96 -5.13 -4.49
N ILE A 109 -14.91 -5.29 -3.69
CA ILE A 109 -14.98 -5.67 -2.28
C ILE A 109 -15.05 -4.43 -1.38
N GLY A 110 -14.20 -3.45 -1.66
CA GLY A 110 -14.08 -2.23 -0.86
C GLY A 110 -13.13 -1.24 -1.51
N PRO A 111 -13.00 -0.02 -0.95
CA PRO A 111 -12.03 0.95 -1.43
C PRO A 111 -10.61 0.40 -1.25
N VAL A 112 -9.77 0.65 -2.26
CA VAL A 112 -8.37 0.20 -2.29
C VAL A 112 -7.45 1.39 -2.05
N TYR A 113 -6.62 1.27 -1.03
CA TYR A 113 -5.62 2.25 -0.64
C TYR A 113 -4.23 1.66 -0.83
N VAL A 114 -3.34 2.47 -1.41
CA VAL A 114 -1.97 2.05 -1.70
C VAL A 114 -1.05 3.17 -1.21
N PRO A 115 -0.31 2.97 -0.11
CA PRO A 115 0.62 3.97 0.38
C PRO A 115 1.81 4.07 -0.58
N TRP A 116 2.40 5.26 -0.68
CA TRP A 116 3.71 5.41 -1.29
C TRP A 116 4.77 5.10 -0.23
N LEU A 117 5.77 4.28 -0.59
CA LEU A 117 6.80 3.79 0.34
C LEU A 117 8.19 4.03 -0.27
N ARG A 118 9.22 4.14 0.58
CA ARG A 118 10.64 4.11 0.16
C ARG A 118 11.07 2.70 -0.22
N LEU A 119 10.65 2.26 -1.40
CA LEU A 119 10.90 0.91 -1.92
C LEU A 119 12.36 0.72 -2.34
N PRO A 120 12.94 -0.48 -2.16
CA PRO A 120 14.27 -0.78 -2.65
C PRO A 120 14.30 -0.73 -4.19
N GLY A 121 15.22 0.05 -4.75
CA GLY A 121 15.41 0.19 -6.19
C GLY A 121 15.76 -1.12 -6.87
N ALA A 122 15.44 -1.26 -8.15
CA ALA A 122 15.51 -2.52 -8.91
C ALA A 122 16.92 -3.14 -9.00
N ALA A 123 17.97 -2.33 -8.89
CA ALA A 123 19.36 -2.80 -8.94
C ALA A 123 19.83 -3.51 -7.66
N SER A 124 19.20 -3.28 -6.50
CA SER A 124 19.66 -3.84 -5.22
C SER A 124 19.64 -5.37 -5.22
N ARG A 125 20.79 -6.02 -4.98
CA ARG A 125 20.92 -7.49 -4.90
C ARG A 125 20.37 -8.05 -3.59
N ASP A 126 20.66 -7.40 -2.47
CA ASP A 126 19.99 -7.61 -1.19
C ASP A 126 19.15 -6.37 -0.87
N PRO A 127 17.84 -6.41 -1.16
CA PRO A 127 16.97 -5.26 -0.95
C PRO A 127 16.71 -5.09 0.55
N ASP A 128 17.10 -3.93 1.09
CA ASP A 128 16.65 -3.52 2.41
C ASP A 128 15.22 -2.97 2.35
N TRP A 129 14.32 -3.58 3.13
CA TRP A 129 12.91 -3.21 3.22
C TRP A 129 12.59 -2.45 4.52
N SER A 130 13.57 -2.15 5.36
CA SER A 130 13.38 -1.47 6.65
C SER A 130 12.65 -0.14 6.52
N ALA A 131 13.10 0.73 5.61
CA ALA A 131 12.48 2.03 5.35
C ALA A 131 11.04 1.89 4.85
N ALA A 132 10.80 0.98 3.89
CA ALA A 132 9.46 0.74 3.35
C ALA A 132 8.48 0.19 4.40
N ARG A 133 8.95 -0.68 5.31
CA ARG A 133 8.13 -1.18 6.43
C ARG A 133 7.79 -0.07 7.43
N SER A 134 8.76 0.78 7.77
CA SER A 134 8.52 1.94 8.63
C SER A 134 7.48 2.89 8.01
N ASP A 135 7.58 3.16 6.70
CA ASP A 135 6.64 4.01 5.98
C ASP A 135 5.23 3.38 5.95
N LEU A 136 5.15 2.04 5.79
CA LEU A 136 3.89 1.31 5.76
C LEU A 136 3.16 1.39 7.11
N VAL A 137 3.89 1.18 8.22
CA VAL A 137 3.32 1.30 9.57
C VAL A 137 2.84 2.73 9.81
N ALA A 138 3.62 3.74 9.41
CA ALA A 138 3.22 5.14 9.55
C ALA A 138 1.97 5.49 8.73
N ALA A 139 1.88 5.02 7.49
CA ALA A 139 0.71 5.24 6.64
C ALA A 139 -0.55 4.55 7.16
N LEU A 140 -0.39 3.34 7.69
CA LEU A 140 -1.50 2.58 8.26
C LEU A 140 -1.96 3.18 9.60
N ALA A 141 -1.04 3.60 10.46
CA ALA A 141 -1.38 4.32 11.70
C ALA A 141 -2.17 5.60 11.42
N ALA A 142 -1.68 6.42 10.48
CA ALA A 142 -2.38 7.63 10.05
C ALA A 142 -3.79 7.30 9.53
N TYR A 143 -3.92 6.31 8.63
CA TYR A 143 -5.21 5.88 8.10
C TYR A 143 -6.19 5.40 9.19
N LEU A 144 -5.70 4.62 10.16
CA LEU A 144 -6.50 4.10 11.25
C LEU A 144 -7.05 5.22 12.14
N GLU A 145 -6.24 6.24 12.38
CA GLU A 145 -6.59 7.40 13.19
C GLU A 145 -7.61 8.31 12.49
N THR A 146 -7.42 8.60 11.19
CA THR A 146 -8.17 9.66 10.51
C THR A 146 -9.35 9.19 9.64
N ASP A 147 -9.26 7.98 9.08
CA ASP A 147 -10.10 7.57 7.93
C ASP A 147 -10.76 6.20 8.06
N ASN A 148 -10.20 5.24 8.81
CA ASN A 148 -10.73 3.87 8.89
C ASN A 148 -12.17 3.79 9.43
N ARG A 149 -12.58 4.75 10.28
CA ARG A 149 -13.94 4.88 10.86
C ARG A 149 -14.55 3.53 11.32
N GLY A 150 -13.72 2.71 11.96
CA GLY A 150 -14.13 1.44 12.54
C GLY A 150 -14.18 0.25 11.57
N ARG A 151 -13.86 0.41 10.29
CA ARG A 151 -14.03 -0.62 9.25
C ARG A 151 -12.99 -1.74 9.33
N ALA A 152 -13.28 -2.88 8.71
CA ALA A 152 -12.37 -4.01 8.62
C ALA A 152 -11.27 -3.78 7.60
N ILE A 153 -10.12 -4.43 7.75
CA ILE A 153 -8.95 -4.26 6.86
C ILE A 153 -8.57 -5.60 6.24
N LEU A 154 -8.43 -5.61 4.91
CA LEU A 154 -7.79 -6.68 4.14
C LEU A 154 -6.46 -6.19 3.59
N PHE A 155 -5.40 -6.98 3.74
CA PHE A 155 -4.13 -6.69 3.06
C PHE A 155 -4.12 -7.34 1.70
N ALA A 156 -3.70 -6.61 0.67
CA ALA A 156 -3.46 -7.18 -0.65
C ALA A 156 -1.97 -7.12 -0.95
N ALA A 157 -1.35 -8.28 -1.21
CA ALA A 157 0.07 -8.43 -1.47
C ALA A 157 0.29 -8.86 -2.92
N PRO A 158 0.62 -7.93 -3.84
CA PRO A 158 1.17 -8.24 -5.15
C PRO A 158 2.43 -9.10 -5.09
N PRO A 159 2.80 -9.79 -6.18
CA PRO A 159 4.07 -10.51 -6.23
C PRO A 159 5.24 -9.57 -5.91
N GLY A 160 6.16 -10.02 -5.05
CA GLY A 160 7.36 -9.31 -4.63
C GLY A 160 7.13 -8.18 -3.62
N SER A 161 5.93 -8.09 -3.02
CA SER A 161 5.64 -7.21 -1.88
C SER A 161 5.61 -7.97 -0.54
N GLU A 162 5.76 -9.29 -0.55
CA GLU A 162 5.68 -10.17 0.62
C GLU A 162 6.60 -9.77 1.78
N PRO A 163 7.85 -9.28 1.55
CA PRO A 163 8.71 -8.81 2.63
C PRO A 163 8.13 -7.65 3.46
N LEU A 164 7.14 -6.91 2.93
CA LEU A 164 6.46 -5.83 3.66
C LEU A 164 5.45 -6.35 4.70
N LEU A 165 5.01 -7.60 4.59
CA LEU A 165 4.09 -8.21 5.55
C LEU A 165 4.79 -8.56 6.87
N SER A 166 6.11 -8.78 6.83
CA SER A 166 6.91 -9.15 8.01
C SER A 166 7.03 -7.98 8.99
N GLY A 167 6.58 -8.18 10.23
CA GLY A 167 6.61 -7.16 11.29
C GLY A 167 5.46 -6.15 11.22
N LEU A 168 4.53 -6.29 10.26
CA LEU A 168 3.38 -5.41 10.15
C LEU A 168 2.43 -5.55 11.34
N ALA A 169 2.23 -6.78 11.84
CA ALA A 169 1.38 -7.03 13.01
C ALA A 169 1.88 -6.32 14.27
N GLU A 170 3.19 -6.36 14.52
CA GLU A 170 3.83 -5.66 15.64
C GLU A 170 3.61 -4.14 15.56
N GLY A 171 3.69 -3.58 14.36
CA GLY A 171 3.40 -2.16 14.13
C GLY A 171 1.93 -1.79 14.31
N LEU A 172 1.01 -2.74 14.15
CA LEU A 172 -0.43 -2.54 14.28
C LEU A 172 -0.93 -2.60 15.72
N GLU A 173 -0.35 -3.47 16.55
CA GLU A 173 -0.71 -3.60 17.97
C GLU A 173 -0.46 -2.31 18.77
N ALA A 174 0.48 -1.47 18.31
CA ALA A 174 0.74 -0.17 18.92
C ALA A 174 -0.35 0.89 18.69
N GLY A 175 -1.28 0.67 17.74
CA GLY A 175 -2.18 1.71 17.23
C GLY A 175 -3.66 1.58 17.58
N SER A 176 -4.16 0.42 18.03
CA SER A 176 -5.58 0.24 18.37
C SER A 176 -5.89 -1.06 19.12
N ASP A 177 -6.52 -0.95 20.30
CA ASP A 177 -6.88 -2.07 21.18
C ASP A 177 -7.82 -3.13 20.56
N ARG A 178 -8.41 -2.88 19.38
CA ARG A 178 -9.39 -3.78 18.72
C ARG A 178 -9.24 -3.88 17.21
N LEU A 179 -8.07 -3.57 16.67
CA LEU A 179 -7.85 -3.76 15.23
C LEU A 179 -7.78 -5.25 14.85
N SER A 180 -7.21 -6.08 15.71
CA SER A 180 -7.04 -7.53 15.51
C SER A 180 -8.35 -8.24 15.16
N ASP A 181 -9.46 -7.90 15.84
CA ASP A 181 -10.80 -8.44 15.57
C ASP A 181 -11.32 -8.11 14.15
N ARG A 182 -10.78 -7.04 13.55
CA ARG A 182 -11.22 -6.46 12.29
C ARG A 182 -10.28 -6.77 11.13
N LEU A 183 -9.26 -7.60 11.35
CA LEU A 183 -8.36 -8.05 10.31
C LEU A 183 -8.99 -9.18 9.47
N GLY A 184 -9.08 -8.94 8.17
CA GLY A 184 -9.63 -9.87 7.18
C GLY A 184 -8.63 -10.87 6.62
N GLY A 185 -7.36 -10.79 7.02
CA GLY A 185 -6.28 -11.58 6.44
C GLY A 185 -5.69 -10.95 5.17
N ILE A 186 -5.11 -11.81 4.33
CA ILE A 186 -4.24 -11.42 3.22
C ILE A 186 -4.81 -11.97 1.90
N VAL A 187 -4.91 -11.11 0.89
CA VAL A 187 -5.08 -11.49 -0.51
C VAL A 187 -3.69 -11.51 -1.15
N HIS A 188 -3.18 -12.71 -1.46
CA HIS A 188 -1.88 -12.87 -2.09
C HIS A 188 -2.04 -13.10 -3.58
N PHE A 189 -1.52 -12.18 -4.39
CA PHE A 189 -1.41 -12.40 -5.83
C PHE A 189 -0.13 -13.21 -6.07
N SER A 190 -0.27 -14.49 -6.41
CA SER A 190 0.85 -15.42 -6.49
C SER A 190 1.27 -15.67 -7.94
N ALA A 191 2.57 -15.48 -8.20
CA ALA A 191 3.22 -15.91 -9.44
C ALA A 191 3.84 -17.33 -9.33
N GLY A 192 3.31 -18.17 -8.42
CA GLY A 192 3.69 -19.58 -8.26
C GLY A 192 4.34 -19.95 -6.93
N ALA A 193 4.62 -19.00 -6.05
CA ALA A 193 5.10 -19.27 -4.69
C ALA A 193 3.93 -19.15 -3.68
N PRO A 194 3.75 -20.10 -2.76
CA PRO A 194 2.83 -19.93 -1.64
C PRO A 194 3.34 -18.84 -0.68
N LEU A 195 2.42 -18.23 0.06
CA LEU A 195 2.72 -17.29 1.13
C LEU A 195 2.39 -17.93 2.47
N ASP A 196 3.39 -18.05 3.33
CA ASP A 196 3.16 -18.33 4.74
C ASP A 196 2.71 -17.03 5.43
N PRO A 197 1.49 -16.99 6.01
CA PRO A 197 1.01 -15.78 6.65
C PRO A 197 1.85 -15.44 7.88
N PRO A 198 2.32 -14.19 8.04
CA PRO A 198 2.97 -13.80 9.28
C PRO A 198 1.96 -13.83 10.44
N PRO A 199 2.43 -14.13 11.67
CA PRO A 199 1.56 -14.13 12.84
C PRO A 199 0.95 -12.74 13.06
N GLY A 200 -0.28 -12.71 13.58
CA GLY A 200 -0.97 -11.47 13.96
C GLY A 200 -1.65 -10.69 12.84
N LEU A 201 -1.47 -11.07 11.55
CA LEU A 201 -2.23 -10.47 10.44
C LEU A 201 -3.57 -11.17 10.13
N CYS A 202 -3.87 -12.24 10.86
CA CYS A 202 -5.04 -13.08 10.67
C CYS A 202 -6.03 -12.81 11.81
N GLY A 203 -7.14 -12.14 11.51
CA GLY A 203 -8.18 -11.92 12.51
C GLY A 203 -8.96 -13.20 12.84
N PRO A 204 -9.65 -13.21 13.98
CA PRO A 204 -10.43 -14.37 14.45
C PRO A 204 -11.56 -14.78 13.50
N ALA A 205 -12.04 -13.85 12.66
CA ALA A 205 -13.06 -14.12 11.64
C ALA A 205 -12.62 -15.16 10.59
N ILE A 206 -11.32 -15.31 10.40
CA ILE A 206 -10.75 -16.06 9.28
C ILE A 206 -9.98 -17.30 9.73
N GLY A 207 -9.41 -17.27 10.94
CA GLY A 207 -8.68 -18.40 11.51
C GLY A 207 -7.56 -18.89 10.57
N GLU A 208 -7.56 -20.20 10.30
CA GLU A 208 -6.53 -20.87 9.49
C GLU A 208 -6.56 -20.48 8.01
N ASN A 209 -7.68 -19.96 7.51
CA ASN A 209 -7.81 -19.53 6.11
C ASN A 209 -7.26 -18.11 5.88
N CYS A 210 -6.14 -17.75 6.49
CA CYS A 210 -5.64 -16.37 6.52
C CYS A 210 -5.32 -15.79 5.14
N VAL A 211 -4.86 -16.63 4.21
CA VAL A 211 -4.43 -16.21 2.88
C VAL A 211 -5.46 -16.65 1.83
N VAL A 212 -5.90 -15.72 0.99
CA VAL A 212 -6.57 -16.02 -0.29
C VAL A 212 -5.55 -15.87 -1.40
N THR A 213 -5.19 -16.97 -2.05
CA THR A 213 -4.26 -16.94 -3.17
C THR A 213 -4.99 -16.70 -4.48
N ILE A 214 -4.60 -15.66 -5.20
CA ILE A 214 -5.06 -15.35 -6.56
C ILE A 214 -3.91 -15.62 -7.52
N PRO A 215 -4.02 -16.59 -8.44
CA PRO A 215 -2.95 -16.86 -9.40
C PRO A 215 -2.83 -15.72 -10.41
N VAL A 216 -1.58 -15.30 -10.64
CA VAL A 216 -1.23 -14.28 -11.63
C VAL A 216 -0.07 -14.75 -12.51
N SER A 217 -0.12 -14.36 -13.78
CA SER A 217 0.95 -14.60 -14.74
C SER A 217 1.63 -13.30 -15.17
N ALA A 218 2.91 -13.43 -15.50
CA ALA A 218 3.72 -12.33 -16.03
C ALA A 218 3.27 -11.96 -17.44
N ARG A 219 2.88 -10.70 -17.65
CA ARG A 219 2.63 -10.12 -18.97
C ARG A 219 3.94 -9.95 -19.72
N ARG A 220 4.24 -10.87 -20.63
CA ARG A 220 5.44 -10.76 -21.51
C ARG A 220 5.16 -9.80 -22.67
N GLY A 221 5.99 -8.77 -22.81
CA GLY A 221 5.98 -7.91 -23.98
C GLY A 221 6.53 -8.62 -25.23
N ALA A 222 5.97 -8.31 -26.41
CA ALA A 222 6.28 -8.94 -27.70
C ALA A 222 7.75 -8.82 -28.16
N LEU A 223 8.58 -7.99 -27.50
CA LEU A 223 10.01 -7.80 -27.79
C LEU A 223 10.90 -7.92 -26.54
N SER A 224 10.46 -8.66 -25.52
CA SER A 224 11.18 -8.81 -24.25
C SER A 224 12.61 -9.37 -24.36
N PHE A 225 12.98 -9.99 -25.48
CA PHE A 225 14.34 -10.46 -25.75
C PHE A 225 15.33 -9.33 -26.09
N LEU A 226 14.86 -8.18 -26.57
CA LEU A 226 15.70 -7.03 -26.92
C LEU A 226 15.97 -6.12 -25.73
N SER A 227 15.12 -6.16 -24.71
CA SER A 227 15.25 -5.33 -23.51
C SER A 227 16.30 -5.90 -22.55
N PRO A 228 17.03 -5.05 -21.80
CA PRO A 228 17.83 -5.50 -20.66
C PRO A 228 16.92 -6.27 -19.69
N GLN A 229 17.30 -7.51 -19.38
CA GLN A 229 16.68 -8.27 -18.31
C GLN A 229 17.38 -7.83 -17.04
N LEU A 230 16.89 -6.73 -16.47
CA LEU A 230 17.31 -6.36 -15.13
C LEU A 230 17.04 -7.57 -14.22
N PRO A 231 17.93 -7.88 -13.26
CA PRO A 231 17.81 -9.07 -12.42
C PRO A 231 16.45 -9.20 -11.72
N ARG A 232 15.65 -8.12 -11.63
CA ARG A 232 14.34 -8.07 -10.96
C ARG A 232 13.34 -7.08 -11.58
N ALA A 233 13.41 -6.76 -12.87
CA ALA A 233 12.33 -6.00 -13.50
C ALA A 233 11.07 -6.87 -13.52
N MET A 234 10.21 -6.73 -12.51
CA MET A 234 8.98 -7.52 -12.50
C MET A 234 8.10 -7.06 -13.67
N PRO A 235 7.67 -8.00 -14.53
CA PRO A 235 6.73 -7.69 -15.61
C PRO A 235 5.40 -7.24 -15.02
N GLY A 236 4.56 -6.55 -15.81
CA GLY A 236 3.15 -6.41 -15.45
C GLY A 236 2.53 -7.78 -15.16
N PHE A 237 1.50 -7.83 -14.31
CA PHE A 237 0.82 -9.09 -13.99
C PHE A 237 -0.59 -9.08 -14.55
N GLU A 238 -1.05 -10.25 -14.97
CA GLU A 238 -2.43 -10.52 -15.36
C GLU A 238 -2.99 -11.62 -14.45
N ILE A 239 -4.28 -11.56 -14.16
CA ILE A 239 -4.95 -12.55 -13.30
C ILE A 239 -5.39 -13.70 -14.18
N ASP A 240 -4.96 -14.92 -13.86
CA ASP A 240 -5.16 -16.08 -14.74
C ASP A 240 -6.65 -16.48 -14.86
N ALA A 241 -7.43 -16.29 -13.79
CA ALA A 241 -8.83 -16.66 -13.72
C ALA A 241 -9.67 -15.59 -12.98
N PRO A 242 -9.95 -14.43 -13.61
CA PRO A 242 -10.49 -13.25 -12.94
C PRO A 242 -11.88 -13.48 -12.32
N ALA A 243 -12.72 -14.30 -12.94
CA ALA A 243 -14.04 -14.65 -12.38
C ALA A 243 -13.92 -15.43 -11.06
N SER A 244 -13.01 -16.40 -11.00
CA SER A 244 -12.75 -17.17 -9.77
C SER A 244 -12.07 -16.35 -8.69
N ALA A 245 -11.20 -15.41 -9.07
CA ALA A 245 -10.61 -14.45 -8.15
C ALA A 245 -11.70 -13.56 -7.53
N GLY A 246 -12.64 -13.06 -8.35
CA GLY A 246 -13.77 -12.25 -7.88
C GLY A 246 -14.68 -13.00 -6.90
N SER A 247 -14.99 -14.28 -7.17
CA SER A 247 -15.81 -15.09 -6.25
C SER A 247 -15.09 -15.36 -4.92
N ALA A 248 -13.81 -15.73 -4.95
CA ALA A 248 -13.02 -15.95 -3.75
C ALA A 248 -12.92 -14.68 -2.87
N LEU A 249 -12.74 -13.52 -3.50
CA LEU A 249 -12.74 -12.22 -2.83
C LEU A 249 -14.10 -11.87 -2.22
N THR A 250 -15.20 -12.21 -2.91
CA THR A 250 -16.55 -11.98 -2.41
C THR A 250 -16.85 -12.84 -1.20
N VAL A 251 -16.53 -14.13 -1.27
CA VAL A 251 -16.66 -15.08 -0.15
C VAL A 251 -15.84 -14.59 1.05
N ARG A 252 -14.60 -14.12 0.81
CA ARG A 252 -13.76 -13.54 1.87
C ARG A 252 -14.45 -12.38 2.58
N ARG A 253 -14.94 -11.40 1.80
CA ARG A 253 -15.66 -10.24 2.33
C ARG A 253 -16.86 -10.66 3.16
N GLU A 254 -17.71 -11.51 2.61
CA GLU A 254 -18.95 -11.95 3.27
C GLU A 254 -18.65 -12.68 4.57
N THR A 255 -17.62 -13.53 4.59
CA THR A 255 -17.17 -14.25 5.79
C THR A 255 -16.79 -13.28 6.92
N ILE A 256 -15.98 -12.26 6.61
CA ILE A 256 -15.52 -11.28 7.60
C ILE A 256 -16.71 -10.46 8.11
N LEU A 257 -17.54 -9.93 7.22
CA LEU A 257 -18.67 -9.10 7.59
C LEU A 257 -19.69 -9.86 8.43
N ALA A 258 -19.98 -11.12 8.07
CA ALA A 258 -20.88 -11.97 8.82
C ALA A 258 -20.33 -12.30 10.22
N TRP A 259 -19.02 -12.49 10.35
CA TRP A 259 -18.39 -12.70 11.65
C TRP A 259 -18.44 -11.44 12.51
N LEU A 260 -18.09 -10.27 11.95
CA LEU A 260 -18.09 -9.00 12.66
C LEU A 260 -19.49 -8.62 13.16
N GLU A 261 -20.53 -8.87 12.36
CA GLU A 261 -21.91 -8.59 12.76
C GLU A 261 -22.35 -9.43 13.97
N ARG A 262 -21.81 -10.64 14.13
CA ARG A 262 -22.18 -11.55 15.24
C ARG A 262 -21.28 -11.44 16.47
N ASN A 263 -20.02 -11.08 16.30
CA ASN A 263 -19.00 -11.25 17.33
C ASN A 263 -18.29 -9.96 17.73
N ALA A 264 -18.24 -8.95 16.87
CA ALA A 264 -17.52 -7.71 17.14
C ALA A 264 -18.48 -6.59 17.58
N ALA A 265 -18.13 -5.91 18.67
CA ALA A 265 -18.81 -4.70 19.06
C ALA A 265 -18.52 -3.60 18.03
N ARG A 266 -19.58 -2.99 17.47
CA ARG A 266 -19.40 -1.82 16.61
C ARG A 266 -18.76 -0.69 17.41
N PRO A 267 -17.72 -0.03 16.88
CA PRO A 267 -17.15 1.12 17.55
C PRO A 267 -18.19 2.24 17.63
N ALA A 268 -18.21 2.95 18.75
CA ALA A 268 -19.04 4.13 18.91
C ALA A 268 -18.52 5.27 18.04
N GLU A 269 -19.41 6.21 17.70
CA GLU A 269 -18.99 7.47 17.11
C GLU A 269 -18.00 8.18 18.05
N PRO A 270 -16.83 8.64 17.54
CA PRO A 270 -15.94 9.46 18.33
C PRO A 270 -16.71 10.68 18.87
N LEU A 271 -16.57 10.95 20.17
CA LEU A 271 -17.10 12.18 20.74
C LEU A 271 -16.47 13.33 19.93
N GLY A 272 -17.31 14.13 19.27
CA GLY A 272 -16.85 15.26 18.48
C GLY A 272 -15.98 16.20 19.32
N GLY A 273 -15.34 17.19 18.66
CA GLY A 273 -14.60 18.21 19.40
C GLY A 273 -15.46 18.78 20.52
N LEU A 274 -14.96 18.75 21.76
CA LEU A 274 -15.66 19.32 22.90
C LEU A 274 -15.95 20.79 22.58
N GLU A 275 -17.20 21.12 22.29
CA GLU A 275 -17.59 22.53 22.19
C GLU A 275 -17.36 23.14 23.57
N PRO A 276 -16.55 24.21 23.68
CA PRO A 276 -16.43 24.93 24.94
C PRO A 276 -17.80 25.54 25.23
N ILE A 277 -18.56 24.90 26.11
CA ILE A 277 -19.78 25.48 26.66
C ILE A 277 -19.35 26.72 27.41
N GLU A 278 -19.72 27.89 26.88
CA GLU A 278 -19.52 29.16 27.56
C GLU A 278 -20.40 29.14 28.82
N VAL A 279 -19.78 28.81 29.96
CA VAL A 279 -20.50 28.74 31.24
C VAL A 279 -20.98 30.15 31.56
N ALA A 280 -22.28 30.39 31.40
CA ALA A 280 -22.89 31.65 31.82
C ALA A 280 -22.51 31.93 33.27
N PRO A 281 -22.09 33.16 33.61
CA PRO A 281 -21.62 33.49 34.95
C PRO A 281 -22.72 33.16 35.97
N ILE A 282 -22.41 32.25 36.91
CA ILE A 282 -23.31 31.89 38.00
C ILE A 282 -23.49 33.13 38.88
N ARG A 283 -24.60 33.84 38.68
CA ARG A 283 -24.99 34.94 39.55
C ARG A 283 -25.45 34.35 40.88
N ARG A 284 -24.72 34.63 41.97
CA ARG A 284 -25.29 34.43 43.30
C ARG A 284 -26.51 35.35 43.43
N PRO A 285 -27.66 34.85 43.91
CA PRO A 285 -28.82 35.69 44.22
C PRO A 285 -28.39 36.87 45.09
N GLY A 286 -28.55 38.10 44.60
CA GLY A 286 -28.22 39.34 45.32
C GLY A 286 -26.90 40.05 44.96
N SER A 287 -26.10 39.54 44.02
CA SER A 287 -24.88 40.26 43.56
C SER A 287 -25.21 41.31 42.49
N GLN A 288 -24.94 42.59 42.78
CA GLN A 288 -25.07 43.69 41.81
C GLN A 288 -23.88 43.71 40.83
N PRO A 289 -24.07 44.16 39.57
CA PRO A 289 -23.00 44.22 38.58
C PRO A 289 -21.92 45.20 39.05
N THR A 290 -20.67 44.73 39.15
CA THR A 290 -19.52 45.60 39.31
C THR A 290 -19.33 46.36 37.99
N PRO A 291 -19.22 47.71 38.00
CA PRO A 291 -19.08 48.46 36.76
C PRO A 291 -17.78 48.09 36.07
N GLU A 292 -17.86 47.82 34.76
CA GLU A 292 -16.72 47.75 33.85
C GLU A 292 -15.71 48.86 34.16
N MET A 293 -14.46 48.47 34.45
CA MET A 293 -13.35 49.40 34.31
C MET A 293 -13.20 49.72 32.81
N ARG A 294 -13.84 50.81 32.40
CA ARG A 294 -13.46 51.56 31.20
C ARG A 294 -11.96 51.84 31.29
N GLY A 295 -11.19 51.12 30.49
CA GLY A 295 -9.82 51.50 30.16
C GLY A 295 -9.81 52.91 29.58
N ARG A 296 -9.04 53.80 30.20
CA ARG A 296 -8.72 55.12 29.67
C ARG A 296 -7.22 55.34 29.80
N GLY A 297 -6.53 55.42 28.66
CA GLY A 297 -5.30 56.19 28.48
C GLY A 297 -4.02 55.36 28.30
N GLY A 298 -3.43 55.47 27.11
CA GLY A 298 -2.10 54.97 26.74
C GLY A 298 -1.97 54.84 25.23
#